data_AF-X0ZDK7-F1
#
_entry.id   AF-X0ZDK7-F1
#
_cell.length_a   1.000
_cell.length_b   1.000
_cell.length_c   1.000
_cell.angle_alpha   90.00
_cell.angle_beta   90.00
_cell.angle_gamma   90.00
#
_symmetry.space_group_name_H-M   'P 1'
#
loop_
_entity.id
_entity.type
_entity.pdbx_description
1 polymer ?
#
loop_
_entity_poly.entity_id
_entity_poly.type
_entity_poly.pdbx_seq_one_letter_code
_entity_poly.pdbx_strand_id
1 'polypeptide(L)'
;LIEINRVDPATPQDIINLTNVLVTHQVLNKLHEIKAKTLIIAGNKDRLASKLSSEQLHEKIPNSILKVIPGGHFINLEKAAEINQLIIDFLKS
;
A
#
# COMPACT_ATOMS: atom_id res chain seq x y z
N LEU A 1 -0.95 2.01 -22.31
CA LEU A 1 -0.49 0.86 -21.48
C LEU A 1 0.64 0.07 -22.14
N ILE A 2 0.63 -0.17 -23.46
CA ILE A 2 1.70 -0.92 -24.17
C ILE A 2 3.03 -0.13 -24.31
N GLU A 3 3.01 1.20 -24.25
CA GLU A 3 4.21 2.02 -24.49
C GLU A 3 5.15 2.17 -23.28
N ILE A 4 4.73 1.79 -22.07
CA ILE A 4 5.51 2.05 -20.84
C ILE A 4 6.69 1.07 -20.68
N ASN A 5 6.71 -0.07 -21.39
CA ASN A 5 7.66 -1.16 -21.17
C ASN A 5 8.84 -1.23 -22.17
N ARG A 6 9.12 -0.18 -22.95
CA ARG A 6 10.06 -0.29 -24.07
C ARG A 6 11.49 0.17 -23.80
N VAL A 7 11.73 0.95 -22.74
CA VAL A 7 13.05 1.59 -22.56
C VAL A 7 14.01 0.77 -21.69
N ASP A 8 13.50 -0.11 -20.83
CA ASP A 8 14.31 -1.05 -20.02
C ASP A 8 13.39 -2.10 -19.36
N PRO A 9 13.11 -3.24 -20.00
CA PRO A 9 12.18 -4.22 -19.44
C PRO A 9 12.81 -4.98 -18.28
N ALA A 10 11.99 -5.35 -17.29
CA ALA A 10 12.42 -6.18 -16.17
C ALA A 10 13.12 -7.46 -16.65
N THR A 11 14.28 -7.76 -16.06
CA THR A 11 15.02 -8.99 -16.30
C THR A 11 14.44 -10.14 -15.47
N PRO A 12 14.76 -11.41 -15.79
CA PRO A 12 14.40 -12.54 -14.92
C PRO A 12 14.93 -12.38 -13.49
N GLN A 13 16.11 -11.76 -13.31
CA GLN A 13 16.68 -11.53 -11.99
C GLN A 13 15.86 -10.53 -11.17
N ASP A 14 15.28 -9.52 -11.81
CA ASP A 14 14.40 -8.55 -11.12
C ASP A 14 13.14 -9.23 -10.58
N ILE A 15 12.57 -10.16 -11.35
CA ILE A 15 11.42 -10.96 -10.93
C ILE A 15 11.79 -11.86 -9.74
N ILE A 16 12.97 -12.50 -9.78
CA ILE A 16 13.48 -13.32 -8.67
C ILE A 16 13.66 -12.47 -7.41
N ASN A 17 14.27 -11.30 -7.54
CA ASN A 17 14.51 -10.39 -6.43
C ASN A 17 13.19 -9.92 -5.81
N LEU A 18 12.23 -9.52 -6.64
CA LEU A 18 10.89 -9.11 -6.19
C LEU A 18 10.18 -10.26 -5.46
N THR A 19 10.19 -11.46 -6.04
CA THR A 19 9.55 -12.64 -5.43
C THR A 19 10.15 -12.97 -4.07
N ASN A 20 11.48 -12.95 -3.97
CA ASN A 20 12.17 -13.19 -2.71
C ASN A 20 11.74 -12.19 -1.64
N VAL A 21 11.68 -10.89 -1.96
CA VAL A 21 11.26 -9.87 -1.00
C VAL A 21 9.79 -10.05 -0.60
N LEU A 22 8.89 -10.28 -1.55
CA LEU A 22 7.46 -10.46 -1.28
C LEU A 22 7.18 -11.65 -0.35
N VAL A 23 7.99 -12.72 -0.43
CA VAL A 23 7.82 -13.93 0.39
C VAL A 23 8.54 -13.82 1.74
N THR A 24 9.70 -13.16 1.79
CA THR A 24 10.58 -13.20 2.97
C THR A 24 10.46 -11.99 3.88
N HIS A 25 9.88 -10.87 3.40
CA HIS A 25 9.80 -9.64 4.17
C HIS A 25 8.74 -9.71 5.28
N GLN A 26 9.19 -10.07 6.48
CA GLN A 26 8.34 -10.24 7.66
C GLN A 26 8.65 -9.17 8.71
N VAL A 27 7.82 -8.12 8.77
CA VAL A 27 8.02 -6.98 9.68
C VAL A 27 6.83 -6.70 10.60
N LEU A 28 5.81 -7.56 10.60
CA LEU A 28 4.60 -7.39 11.42
C LEU A 28 4.91 -7.18 12.91
N ASN A 29 5.92 -7.87 13.44
CA ASN A 29 6.33 -7.75 14.84
C ASN A 29 7.05 -6.42 15.15
N LYS A 30 7.51 -5.67 14.15
CA LYS A 30 8.21 -4.38 14.30
C LYS A 30 7.30 -3.17 14.09
N LEU A 31 6.06 -3.36 13.65
CA LEU A 31 5.15 -2.24 13.33
C LEU A 31 4.87 -1.31 14.53
N HIS A 32 4.94 -1.84 15.75
CA HIS A 32 4.81 -1.07 16.98
C HIS A 32 5.96 -0.05 17.21
N GLU A 33 7.07 -0.21 16.48
CA GLU A 33 8.22 0.72 16.51
C GLU A 33 7.91 2.01 15.74
N ILE A 34 6.94 2.01 14.82
CA ILE A 34 6.52 3.21 14.07
C ILE A 34 5.88 4.22 15.04
N LYS A 35 6.56 5.35 15.27
CA LYS A 35 6.09 6.42 16.15
C LYS A 35 5.38 7.55 15.40
N ALA A 36 5.68 7.71 14.12
CA ALA A 36 5.04 8.70 13.27
C ALA A 36 3.54 8.43 13.13
N LYS A 37 2.75 9.51 13.05
CA LYS A 37 1.35 9.44 12.64
C LYS A 37 1.30 8.82 11.24
N THR A 38 0.43 7.84 11.03
CA THR A 38 0.42 7.03 9.80
C THR A 38 -0.98 7.00 9.20
N LEU A 39 -1.11 7.30 7.91
CA LEU A 39 -2.34 7.05 7.16
C LEU A 39 -2.20 5.75 6.36
N ILE A 40 -3.18 4.86 6.51
CA ILE A 40 -3.31 3.63 5.75
C ILE A 40 -4.56 3.76 4.88
N ILE A 41 -4.40 3.64 3.56
CA ILE A 41 -5.51 3.68 2.60
C ILE A 41 -5.57 2.32 1.91
N ALA A 42 -6.73 1.67 1.94
CA ALA A 42 -6.91 0.31 1.42
C ALA A 42 -8.12 0.19 0.50
N GLY A 43 -7.98 -0.59 -0.58
CA GLY A 43 -9.10 -0.98 -1.44
C GLY A 43 -9.85 -2.17 -0.84
N ASN A 44 -11.17 -2.10 -0.71
CA ASN A 44 -11.96 -3.20 -0.14
C ASN A 44 -12.00 -4.48 -1.01
N LYS A 45 -11.63 -4.37 -2.29
CA LYS A 45 -11.55 -5.49 -3.25
C LYS A 45 -10.11 -5.74 -3.71
N ASP A 46 -9.11 -5.14 -3.06
CA ASP A 46 -7.71 -5.40 -3.37
C ASP A 46 -7.35 -6.86 -3.03
N ARG A 47 -6.84 -7.58 -4.02
CA ARG A 47 -6.39 -8.98 -3.91
C ARG A 47 -4.87 -9.11 -3.76
N LEU A 48 -4.12 -8.05 -4.08
CA LEU A 48 -2.66 -8.02 -3.98
C LEU A 48 -2.24 -7.53 -2.60
N ALA A 49 -2.82 -6.43 -2.13
CA ALA A 49 -2.65 -5.91 -0.78
C ALA A 49 -4.01 -5.92 -0.06
N SER A 50 -4.36 -7.08 0.52
CA SER A 50 -5.71 -7.30 1.04
C SER A 50 -6.13 -6.29 2.12
N LYS A 51 -7.43 -6.02 2.20
CA LYS A 51 -8.04 -5.25 3.30
C LYS A 51 -7.59 -5.78 4.68
N LEU A 52 -7.56 -7.10 4.86
CA LEU A 52 -7.14 -7.74 6.11
C LEU A 52 -5.71 -7.36 6.50
N SER A 53 -4.80 -7.34 5.54
CA SER A 53 -3.41 -6.91 5.77
C SER A 53 -3.36 -5.46 6.25
N SER A 54 -4.19 -4.58 5.68
CA SER A 54 -4.28 -3.17 6.11
C SER A 54 -4.89 -3.01 7.50
N GLU A 55 -5.86 -3.85 7.87
CA GLU A 55 -6.40 -3.91 9.23
C GLU A 55 -5.33 -4.35 10.23
N GLN A 56 -4.52 -5.36 9.90
CA GLN A 56 -3.38 -5.77 10.73
C GLN A 56 -2.31 -4.68 10.89
N LEU A 57 -2.06 -3.88 9.84
CA LEU A 57 -1.20 -2.70 9.94
C LEU A 57 -1.78 -1.70 10.95
N HIS A 58 -3.07 -1.40 10.84
CA HIS A 58 -3.75 -0.44 11.71
C HIS A 58 -3.73 -0.88 13.18
N GLU A 59 -3.99 -2.16 13.45
CA GLU A 59 -3.96 -2.74 14.79
C GLU A 59 -2.58 -2.63 15.47
N LYS A 60 -1.50 -2.70 14.68
CA LYS A 60 -0.13 -2.78 15.20
C LYS A 60 0.64 -1.46 15.20
N ILE A 61 0.18 -0.45 14.44
CA ILE A 61 0.78 0.88 14.39
C ILE A 61 0.02 1.80 15.35
N PRO A 62 0.62 2.23 16.49
CA PRO A 62 -0.11 2.91 17.58
C PRO A 62 -0.85 4.21 17.19
N ASN A 63 -0.33 4.96 16.22
CA ASN A 63 -0.87 6.25 15.79
C ASN A 63 -1.33 6.22 14.33
N SER A 64 -1.98 5.13 13.92
CA SER A 64 -2.45 4.97 12.55
C SER A 64 -3.92 5.34 12.37
N ILE A 65 -4.27 5.74 11.15
CA ILE A 65 -5.63 5.97 10.68
C ILE A 65 -5.85 5.04 9.49
N LEU A 66 -6.89 4.22 9.51
CA LEU A 66 -7.28 3.38 8.38
C LEU A 66 -8.47 3.98 7.62
N LYS A 67 -8.33 4.09 6.29
CA LYS A 67 -9.40 4.46 5.37
C LYS A 67 -9.58 3.35 4.34
N VAL A 68 -10.72 2.65 4.42
CA VAL A 68 -11.08 1.61 3.46
C VAL A 68 -12.00 2.19 2.41
N ILE A 69 -11.58 2.15 1.16
CA ILE A 69 -12.26 2.75 0.02
C ILE A 69 -12.77 1.65 -0.91
N PRO A 70 -13.98 1.78 -1.49
CA PRO A 70 -14.43 0.87 -2.53
C PRO A 70 -13.49 0.88 -3.74
N GLY A 71 -12.84 -0.24 -4.06
CA GLY A 71 -11.92 -0.34 -5.19
C GLY A 71 -10.89 -1.47 -5.09
N GLY A 72 -10.12 -1.65 -6.17
CA GLY A 72 -9.09 -2.69 -6.30
C GLY A 72 -7.71 -2.26 -5.80
N HIS A 73 -6.64 -2.78 -6.40
CA HIS A 73 -5.27 -2.42 -6.01
C HIS A 73 -4.89 -0.99 -6.39
N PHE A 74 -5.37 -0.53 -7.55
CA PHE A 74 -5.04 0.78 -8.10
C PHE A 74 -6.09 1.84 -7.74
N ILE A 75 -6.60 1.83 -6.49
CA ILE A 75 -7.63 2.79 -6.02
C ILE A 75 -7.23 4.25 -6.18
N ASN A 76 -5.93 4.55 -6.17
CA ASN A 76 -5.39 5.88 -6.42
C ASN A 76 -5.64 6.37 -7.86
N LEU A 77 -5.75 5.46 -8.83
CA LEU A 77 -6.13 5.78 -10.20
C LEU A 77 -7.65 5.82 -10.37
N GLU A 78 -8.35 4.86 -9.76
CA GLU A 78 -9.81 4.75 -9.86
C GLU A 78 -10.52 5.93 -9.17
N LYS A 79 -9.94 6.46 -8.09
CA LYS A 79 -10.56 7.44 -7.19
C LYS A 79 -9.62 8.57 -6.81
N ALA A 80 -8.86 9.06 -7.79
CA ALA A 80 -7.79 10.04 -7.58
C ALA A 80 -8.21 11.25 -6.72
N ALA A 81 -9.37 11.86 -6.99
CA ALA A 81 -9.82 13.03 -6.22
C ALA A 81 -10.06 12.72 -4.73
N GLU A 82 -10.73 11.61 -4.43
CA GLU A 82 -11.02 11.15 -3.06
C GLU A 82 -9.71 10.83 -2.31
N ILE A 83 -8.81 10.08 -2.96
CA ILE A 83 -7.52 9.70 -2.38
C ILE A 83 -6.62 10.92 -2.14
N ASN A 84 -6.53 11.83 -3.10
CA ASN A 84 -5.72 13.04 -2.97
C ASN A 84 -6.21 13.91 -1.82
N GLN A 85 -7.53 14.05 -1.66
CA GLN A 85 -8.08 14.82 -0.55
C GLN A 85 -7.74 14.19 0.81
N LEU A 86 -7.88 12.86 0.94
CA LEU A 86 -7.50 12.14 2.16
C LEU A 86 -6.03 12.36 2.53
N ILE A 87 -5.13 12.34 1.54
CA ILE A 87 -3.70 12.59 1.74
C ILE A 87 -3.48 14.05 2.20
N ILE A 88 -4.10 15.02 1.53
CA ILE A 88 -3.96 16.45 1.88
C ILE A 88 -4.46 16.73 3.30
N ASP A 89 -5.63 16.19 3.66
CA ASP A 89 -6.23 16.38 4.98
C ASP A 89 -5.35 15.78 6.07
N PHE A 90 -4.79 14.59 5.82
CA PHE A 90 -3.86 13.96 6.74
C PHE A 90 -2.59 14.79 6.95
N LEU A 91 -2.01 15.33 5.88
CA LEU A 91 -0.78 16.14 5.96
C LEU A 91 -0.98 17.48 6.66
N LYS A 92 -2.22 18.00 6.70
CA LYS A 92 -2.57 19.26 7.40
C LYS A 92 -2.92 19.05 8.88
N SER A 93 -2.96 17.82 9.37
CA SER A 93 -3.52 17.43 10.67
C SER A 93 -2.51 17.00 11.71
#